data_AF-A0A968SN20-F1
#
_entry.id   AF-A0A968SN20-F1
#
_cell.length_a   1.000
_cell.length_b   1.000
_cell.length_c   1.000
_cell.angle_alpha   90.00
_cell.angle_beta   90.00
_cell.angle_gamma   90.00
#
_symmetry.space_group_name_H-M   'P 1'
#
loop_
_entity.id
_entity.type
_entity.pdbx_description
1 polymer ?
#
loop_
_entity_poly.entity_id
_entity_poly.type
_entity_poly.pdbx_seq_one_letter_code
_entity_poly.pdbx_strand_id
1 'polypeptide(L)'
;MSYGAFSWTTIEIRAVGFDPEEVCGRFQNIVCGDFNIYANPKYNWMIWWMMGFSPKEIFTNERDEFEKVFRSNNLDNPLKNKQTFAQRNLQLDHIIVPKKLKTNSTVIDNLYGSDHYPILVEFKFG
;
A
#
# COMPACT_ATOMS: atom_id res chain seq x y z
N MET A 1 9.11 -15.72 25.51
CA MET A 1 8.03 -16.02 24.55
C MET A 1 7.97 -14.86 23.58
N SER A 2 8.53 -15.00 22.37
CA SER A 2 8.42 -13.98 21.34
C SER A 2 7.17 -14.27 20.52
N TYR A 3 6.16 -13.41 20.63
CA TYR A 3 5.05 -13.43 19.70
C TYR A 3 5.58 -12.91 18.36
N GLY A 4 5.70 -13.81 17.37
CA GLY A 4 5.89 -13.41 15.98
C GLY A 4 4.60 -12.74 15.53
N ALA A 5 4.66 -11.45 15.21
CA ALA A 5 3.56 -10.74 14.58
C ALA A 5 3.45 -11.27 13.14
N PHE A 6 2.46 -12.13 12.89
CA PHE A 6 2.04 -12.47 11.55
C PHE A 6 1.00 -11.43 11.12
N SER A 7 1.41 -10.45 10.32
CA SER A 7 0.50 -9.56 9.61
C SER A 7 -0.16 -10.36 8.48
N TRP A 8 -1.48 -10.52 8.56
CA TRP A 8 -2.28 -11.12 7.49
C TRP A 8 -3.15 -10.03 6.87
N THR A 9 -2.64 -9.31 5.88
CA THR A 9 -3.52 -8.49 5.02
C THR A 9 -4.28 -9.43 4.10
N THR A 10 -5.52 -9.77 4.47
CA THR A 10 -6.41 -10.51 3.57
C THR A 10 -6.88 -9.56 2.48
N ILE A 11 -6.40 -9.78 1.25
CA ILE A 11 -6.85 -9.05 0.07
C ILE A 11 -7.90 -9.91 -0.62
N GLU A 12 -9.17 -9.53 -0.50
CA GLU A 12 -10.24 -10.14 -1.27
C GLU A 12 -10.52 -9.28 -2.51
N ILE A 13 -10.08 -9.73 -3.69
CA ILE A 13 -10.38 -9.07 -4.96
C ILE A 13 -11.70 -9.62 -5.48
N ARG A 14 -12.80 -8.89 -5.26
CA ARG A 14 -14.08 -9.18 -5.92
C ARG A 14 -14.21 -8.36 -7.20
N ALA A 15 -13.95 -8.98 -8.35
CA ALA A 15 -14.34 -8.43 -9.63
C ALA A 15 -15.87 -8.61 -9.80
N VAL A 16 -16.64 -7.54 -9.66
CA VAL A 16 -18.09 -7.56 -9.88
C VAL A 16 -18.36 -7.08 -11.31
N GLY A 17 -18.93 -7.96 -12.16
CA GLY A 17 -19.41 -7.59 -13.49
C GLY A 17 -18.49 -7.89 -14.68
N PHE A 18 -17.66 -8.93 -14.64
CA PHE A 18 -16.88 -9.38 -15.80
C PHE A 18 -17.58 -10.52 -16.54
N ASP A 19 -17.78 -10.37 -17.85
CA ASP A 19 -18.10 -11.48 -18.76
C ASP A 19 -16.80 -12.24 -19.10
N PRO A 20 -16.68 -13.54 -18.78
CA PRO A 20 -15.44 -14.30 -18.98
C PRO A 20 -14.94 -14.35 -20.43
N GLU A 21 -15.83 -14.16 -21.41
CA GLU A 21 -15.50 -14.25 -22.84
C GLU A 21 -14.93 -12.94 -23.43
N GLU A 22 -14.98 -11.82 -22.71
CA GLU A 22 -14.53 -10.51 -23.20
C GLU A 22 -13.03 -10.22 -22.95
N VAL A 23 -12.29 -11.19 -22.37
CA VAL A 23 -10.87 -11.01 -22.02
C VAL A 23 -9.94 -11.33 -23.20
N CYS A 24 -10.16 -10.69 -24.35
CA CYS A 24 -9.11 -10.43 -25.33
C CYS A 24 -8.75 -8.94 -25.26
N GLY A 25 -8.11 -8.53 -24.16
CA GLY A 25 -7.88 -7.11 -23.88
C GLY A 25 -6.91 -6.90 -22.72
N ARG A 26 -6.11 -5.83 -22.82
CA ARG A 26 -5.01 -5.44 -21.92
C ARG A 26 -5.35 -5.65 -20.43
N PHE A 27 -4.55 -6.49 -19.75
CA PHE A 27 -4.60 -6.63 -18.29
C PHE A 27 -4.40 -5.29 -17.59
N GLN A 28 -5.20 -5.03 -16.55
CA GLN A 28 -5.01 -3.92 -15.63
C GLN A 28 -4.49 -4.46 -14.30
N ASN A 29 -3.28 -4.04 -13.93
CA ASN A 29 -2.64 -4.51 -12.72
C ASN A 29 -3.13 -3.69 -11.53
N ILE A 30 -3.56 -4.38 -10.48
CA ILE A 30 -3.78 -3.82 -9.14
C ILE A 30 -2.68 -4.40 -8.27
N VAL A 31 -1.93 -3.54 -7.60
CA VAL A 31 -0.84 -3.96 -6.71
C VAL A 31 -1.26 -3.67 -5.28
N CYS A 32 -1.23 -4.66 -4.41
CA CYS A 32 -1.73 -4.55 -3.05
C CYS A 32 -0.77 -5.22 -2.07
N GLY A 33 -0.58 -4.59 -0.91
CA GLY A 33 0.29 -5.14 0.13
C GLY A 33 0.71 -4.13 1.18
N ASP A 34 1.32 -4.67 2.22
CA ASP A 34 2.12 -3.92 3.18
C ASP A 34 3.54 -3.78 2.64
N PHE A 35 3.88 -2.56 2.23
CA PHE A 35 5.19 -2.26 1.64
C PHE A 35 6.20 -1.77 2.68
N ASN A 36 5.79 -1.63 3.95
CA ASN A 36 6.68 -1.22 5.03
C ASN A 36 7.47 0.06 4.70
N ILE A 37 6.82 1.03 4.07
CA ILE A 37 7.43 2.31 3.69
C ILE A 37 7.41 3.21 4.91
N TYR A 38 8.46 3.10 5.72
CA TYR A 38 8.42 3.58 7.08
C TYR A 38 8.53 5.09 7.17
N ALA A 39 9.42 5.74 6.43
CA ALA A 39 9.44 7.21 6.35
C ALA A 39 10.60 7.80 5.52
N ASN A 40 10.56 9.13 5.49
CA ASN A 40 11.60 10.05 5.08
C ASN A 40 12.96 9.80 5.77
N PRO A 41 14.05 10.43 5.27
CA PRO A 41 15.41 10.20 5.74
C PRO A 41 15.64 10.37 7.26
N LYS A 42 14.83 11.20 7.95
CA LYS A 42 14.99 11.42 9.39
C LYS A 42 14.64 10.18 10.21
N TYR A 43 13.62 9.45 9.78
CA TYR A 43 13.22 8.21 10.44
C TYR A 43 14.19 7.08 10.13
N ASN A 44 14.63 6.97 8.87
CA ASN A 44 15.65 6.02 8.46
C ASN A 44 16.94 6.21 9.26
N TRP A 45 17.38 7.46 9.45
CA TRP A 45 18.51 7.79 10.32
C TRP A 45 18.33 7.39 11.80
N MET A 46 17.11 7.27 12.32
CA MET A 46 16.89 6.86 13.71
C MET A 46 16.99 5.33 13.88
N ILE A 47 16.56 4.57 12.88
CA ILE A 47 16.40 3.11 12.98
C ILE A 47 17.43 2.30 12.18
N TRP A 48 18.29 2.96 11.38
CA TRP A 48 19.21 2.29 10.44
C TRP A 48 20.07 1.20 11.06
N TRP A 49 20.60 1.43 12.28
CA TRP A 49 21.48 0.48 12.96
C TRP A 49 20.74 -0.78 13.43
N MET A 50 19.43 -0.68 13.68
CA MET A 50 18.58 -1.83 14.04
C MET A 50 18.08 -2.58 12.80
N MET A 51 17.85 -1.87 11.69
CA MET A 51 17.28 -2.43 10.46
C MET A 51 18.31 -2.88 9.42
N GLY A 52 19.61 -2.62 9.65
CA GLY A 52 20.68 -3.01 8.73
C GLY A 52 20.72 -2.17 7.45
N PHE A 53 20.24 -0.92 7.49
CA PHE A 53 20.22 -0.04 6.31
C PHE A 53 21.64 0.33 5.87
N SER A 54 21.85 0.33 4.56
CA SER A 54 23.04 0.91 3.95
C SER A 54 23.06 2.44 4.13
N PRO A 55 24.25 3.07 4.08
CA PRO A 55 24.36 4.53 4.12
C PRO A 55 23.49 5.25 3.08
N LYS A 56 23.26 4.64 1.91
CA LYS A 56 22.41 5.21 0.86
C LYS A 56 20.93 5.20 1.25
N GLU A 57 20.44 4.12 1.85
CA GLU A 57 19.05 3.96 2.27
C GLU A 57 18.70 4.92 3.42
N ILE A 58 19.66 5.26 4.27
CA ILE A 58 19.51 6.27 5.33
C ILE A 58 19.06 7.63 4.77
N PHE A 59 19.67 8.05 3.66
CA PHE A 59 19.37 9.35 3.03
C PHE A 59 18.28 9.29 1.97
N THR A 60 17.76 8.09 1.68
CA THR A 60 16.73 7.91 0.66
C THR A 60 15.37 8.27 1.23
N ASN A 61 14.61 9.09 0.50
CA ASN A 61 13.20 9.25 0.80
C ASN A 61 12.43 8.11 0.13
N GLU A 62 12.26 7.00 0.87
CA GLU A 62 11.59 5.79 0.38
C GLU A 62 10.22 6.08 -0.21
N ARG A 63 9.47 7.01 0.40
CA ARG A 63 8.15 7.42 -0.06
C ARG A 63 8.20 8.05 -1.46
N ASP A 64 9.16 8.93 -1.70
CA ASP A 64 9.29 9.59 -3.00
C ASP A 64 9.73 8.61 -4.08
N GLU A 65 10.69 7.73 -3.79
CA GLU A 65 11.14 6.71 -4.75
C GLU A 65 10.03 5.71 -5.06
N PHE A 66 9.29 5.27 -4.04
CA PHE A 66 8.13 4.40 -4.22
C PHE A 66 7.05 5.09 -5.08
N GLU A 67 6.66 6.33 -4.77
CA GLU A 67 5.67 7.06 -5.56
C GLU A 67 6.13 7.29 -7.02
N LYS A 68 7.44 7.50 -7.27
CA LYS A 68 7.97 7.63 -8.63
C LYS A 68 7.78 6.36 -9.46
N VAL A 69 8.00 5.18 -8.88
CA VAL A 69 7.84 3.89 -9.57
C VAL A 69 6.40 3.71 -10.08
N PHE A 70 5.39 4.05 -9.27
CA PHE A 70 4.00 3.89 -9.71
C PHE A 70 3.57 4.97 -10.70
N ARG A 71 4.00 6.22 -10.48
CA ARG A 71 3.69 7.33 -11.40
C ARG A 71 4.22 7.05 -12.81
N SER A 72 5.43 6.49 -12.94
CA SER A 72 6.00 6.14 -14.25
C SER A 72 5.24 5.00 -14.96
N ASN A 73 4.48 4.21 -14.22
CA ASN A 73 3.67 3.10 -14.73
C ASN A 73 2.17 3.46 -14.90
N ASN A 74 1.80 4.74 -14.86
CA ASN A 74 0.40 5.20 -14.90
C ASN A 74 -0.49 4.59 -13.79
N LEU A 75 0.12 4.34 -12.64
CA LEU A 75 -0.54 3.85 -11.45
C LEU A 75 -0.66 4.98 -10.40
N ASP A 76 -1.69 4.89 -9.57
CA ASP A 76 -1.99 5.85 -8.51
C ASP A 76 -2.34 5.14 -7.20
N ASN A 77 -2.17 5.85 -6.08
CA ASN A 77 -2.44 5.36 -4.73
C ASN A 77 -3.70 6.06 -4.17
N PRO A 78 -4.89 5.41 -4.20
CA PRO A 78 -6.12 5.99 -3.67
C PRO A 78 -6.09 6.21 -2.16
N LEU A 79 -5.18 5.57 -1.43
CA LEU A 79 -5.01 5.71 0.01
C LEU A 79 -4.04 6.83 0.39
N LYS A 80 -3.57 7.63 -0.57
CA LYS A 80 -2.59 8.70 -0.30
C LYS A 80 -3.05 9.60 0.86
N ASN A 81 -2.13 9.84 1.79
CA ASN A 81 -2.32 10.62 3.02
C ASN A 81 -3.28 9.97 4.05
N LYS A 82 -3.58 8.68 3.93
CA LYS A 82 -4.36 7.94 4.94
C LYS A 82 -3.45 7.12 5.83
N GLN A 83 -3.75 7.10 7.12
CA GLN A 83 -3.07 6.24 8.09
C GLN A 83 -3.60 4.81 7.95
N THR A 84 -2.72 3.82 7.85
CA THR A 84 -3.10 2.40 7.81
C THR A 84 -2.49 1.60 8.95
N PHE A 85 -1.55 2.20 9.69
CA PHE A 85 -0.91 1.57 10.84
C PHE A 85 -1.36 2.25 12.13
N ALA A 86 -1.77 1.50 13.14
CA ALA A 86 -2.43 2.05 14.34
C ALA A 86 -1.46 2.85 15.24
N GLN A 87 -0.25 2.33 15.40
CA GLN A 87 0.68 2.83 16.43
C GLN A 87 1.35 4.15 16.03
N ARG A 88 1.33 4.49 14.74
CA ARG A 88 2.01 5.67 14.19
C ARG A 88 1.19 6.22 13.04
N ASN A 89 1.27 7.54 12.82
CA ASN A 89 0.62 8.19 11.68
C ASN A 89 1.36 7.86 10.36
N LEU A 90 1.30 6.58 9.95
CA LEU A 90 2.00 6.00 8.81
C LEU A 90 1.01 5.27 7.89
N GLN A 91 1.33 5.29 6.60
CA GLN A 91 0.67 4.51 5.56
C GLN A 91 1.63 3.40 5.13
N LEU A 92 1.46 2.20 5.67
CA LEU A 92 2.28 1.03 5.32
C LEU A 92 1.59 0.17 4.25
N ASP A 93 0.26 0.14 4.30
CA ASP A 93 -0.59 -0.61 3.38
C ASP A 93 -0.97 0.23 2.17
N HIS A 94 -0.91 -0.40 1.01
CA HIS A 94 -1.18 0.22 -0.27
C HIS A 94 -2.07 -0.67 -1.12
N ILE A 95 -3.02 -0.04 -1.82
CA ILE A 95 -3.69 -0.60 -2.98
C ILE A 95 -3.41 0.40 -4.10
N ILE A 96 -2.66 -0.02 -5.09
CA ILE A 96 -2.20 0.78 -6.22
C ILE A 96 -2.98 0.35 -7.44
N VAL A 97 -3.57 1.32 -8.13
CA VAL A 97 -4.54 1.10 -9.22
C VAL A 97 -4.16 1.90 -10.46
N PRO A 98 -4.61 1.51 -11.66
CA PRO A 98 -4.47 2.35 -12.85
C PRO A 98 -5.12 3.72 -12.66
N LYS A 99 -4.40 4.79 -13.00
CA LYS A 99 -4.83 6.18 -12.82
C LYS A 99 -6.13 6.54 -13.54
N LYS A 100 -6.50 5.78 -14.58
CA LYS A 100 -7.76 5.95 -15.32
C LYS A 100 -9.00 5.47 -14.56
N LEU A 101 -8.84 4.68 -13.50
CA LEU A 101 -9.95 4.19 -12.71
C LEU A 101 -10.42 5.27 -11.75
N LYS A 102 -11.74 5.53 -11.73
CA LYS A 102 -12.34 6.33 -10.67
C LYS A 102 -12.38 5.48 -9.41
N THR A 103 -11.77 5.97 -8.34
CA THR A 103 -11.64 5.23 -7.09
C THR A 103 -12.24 5.98 -5.91
N ASN A 104 -12.76 5.21 -4.96
CA ASN A 104 -13.08 5.65 -3.61
C ASN A 104 -12.29 4.78 -2.65
N SER A 105 -11.74 5.35 -1.59
CA SER A 105 -10.94 4.60 -0.64
C SER A 105 -11.42 4.89 0.78
N THR A 106 -11.35 3.90 1.65
CA THR A 106 -11.74 4.00 3.05
C THR A 106 -10.76 3.19 3.90
N VAL A 107 -10.39 3.74 5.05
CA VAL A 107 -9.71 3.00 6.12
C VAL A 107 -10.78 2.65 7.14
N ILE A 108 -10.89 1.37 7.49
CA ILE A 108 -11.86 0.89 8.47
C ILE A 108 -11.25 1.06 9.86
N ASP A 109 -11.85 1.93 10.67
CA ASP A 109 -11.38 2.27 12.03
C ASP A 109 -11.76 1.19 13.06
N ASN A 110 -11.39 -0.05 12.76
CA ASN A 110 -11.47 -1.18 13.67
C ASN A 110 -10.33 -2.15 13.35
N LEU A 111 -9.51 -2.44 14.36
CA LEU A 111 -8.28 -3.19 14.19
C LEU A 111 -8.46 -4.71 14.16
N TYR A 112 -9.55 -5.24 14.72
CA TYR A 112 -9.79 -6.70 14.80
C TYR A 112 -8.61 -7.52 15.36
N GLY A 113 -7.83 -6.94 16.28
CA GLY A 113 -6.64 -7.57 16.87
C GLY A 113 -5.34 -7.42 16.07
N SER A 114 -5.37 -6.69 14.95
CA SER A 114 -4.19 -6.30 14.16
C SER A 114 -3.60 -4.96 14.65
N ASP A 115 -2.36 -4.66 14.27
CA ASP A 115 -1.74 -3.34 14.35
C ASP A 115 -1.94 -2.50 13.06
N HIS A 116 -2.56 -3.09 12.04
CA HIS A 116 -2.96 -2.44 10.79
C HIS A 116 -4.49 -2.28 10.70
N TYR A 117 -4.92 -1.12 10.22
CA TYR A 117 -6.32 -0.88 9.86
C TYR A 117 -6.66 -1.58 8.55
N PRO A 118 -7.79 -2.31 8.46
CA PRO A 118 -8.28 -2.80 7.19
C PRO A 118 -8.54 -1.66 6.21
N ILE A 119 -8.22 -1.88 4.94
CA ILE A 119 -8.36 -0.89 3.86
C ILE A 119 -9.36 -1.40 2.82
N LEU A 120 -10.20 -0.49 2.34
CA LEU A 120 -11.16 -0.74 1.27
C LEU A 120 -10.89 0.25 0.14
N VAL A 121 -10.75 -0.26 -1.08
CA VAL A 121 -10.72 0.57 -2.29
C VAL A 121 -11.76 0.05 -3.27
N GLU A 122 -12.71 0.91 -3.59
CA GLU A 122 -13.71 0.70 -4.62
C GLU A 122 -13.23 1.35 -5.91
N PHE A 123 -13.40 0.69 -7.05
CA PHE A 123 -13.09 1.25 -8.35
C PHE A 123 -14.18 0.90 -9.36
N LYS A 124 -14.44 1.81 -10.29
CA LYS A 124 -15.39 1.59 -11.38
C LYS A 124 -14.63 1.36 -12.69
N PHE A 125 -14.96 0.26 -13.36
CA PHE A 125 -14.63 0.09 -14.76
C PHE A 125 -15.51 1.03 -15.59
N GLY A 126 -14.90 1.71 -16.56
CA GLY A 126 -15.60 2.58 -17.49
C GLY A 126 -16.08 1.83 -18.71
#